data_AF-A0A7J6HMG2-F1
#
_entry.id   AF-A0A7J6HMG2-F1
#
_cell.length_a   1.000
_cell.length_b   1.000
_cell.length_c   1.000
_cell.angle_alpha   90.00
_cell.angle_beta   90.00
_cell.angle_gamma   90.00
#
_symmetry.space_group_name_H-M   'P 1'
#
loop_
_entity.id
_entity.type
_entity.pdbx_description
1 polymer ?
#
loop_
_entity_poly.entity_id
_entity_poly.type
_entity_poly.pdbx_seq_one_letter_code
_entity_poly.pdbx_strand_id
1 'polypeptide(L)'
;MAIVDYYKELKVDRNASDDDLKKAYRKLAMKWHPDKNPNNKKEAEAKFKQNSEAYEVLSDFQKKAVYDQYREEGLKGQMPPLGAGGPGGAAYFLT
;
A
#
# COMPACT_ATOMS: atom_id res chain seq x y z
N MET A 1 -12.72 -2.01 2.64
CA MET A 1 -11.38 -2.41 3.13
C MET A 1 -10.45 -1.21 3.05
N ALA A 2 -9.81 -0.82 4.15
CA ALA A 2 -8.74 0.17 4.08
C ALA A 2 -7.59 -0.42 3.26
N ILE A 3 -7.19 0.29 2.20
CA ILE A 3 -6.05 -0.05 1.37
C ILE A 3 -4.81 -0.04 2.28
N VAL A 4 -4.25 -1.21 2.56
CA VAL A 4 -3.09 -1.34 3.47
C VAL A 4 -1.91 -0.65 2.80
N ASP A 5 -1.41 0.46 3.37
CA ASP A 5 -0.26 1.20 2.85
C ASP A 5 1.05 0.46 3.23
N TYR A 6 1.52 -0.48 2.41
CA TYR A 6 2.74 -1.27 2.68
C TYR A 6 3.99 -0.40 2.85
N TYR A 7 4.09 0.71 2.11
CA TYR A 7 5.17 1.68 2.25
C TYR A 7 5.22 2.30 3.66
N LYS A 8 4.05 2.56 4.27
CA LYS A 8 3.98 3.10 5.64
C LYS A 8 4.34 2.06 6.69
N GLU A 9 3.95 0.80 6.49
CA GLU A 9 4.30 -0.29 7.42
C GLU A 9 5.83 -0.48 7.48
N LEU A 10 6.49 -0.53 6.32
CA LEU A 10 7.95 -0.58 6.24
C LEU A 10 8.64 0.75 6.57
N LYS A 11 7.90 1.84 6.76
CA LYS A 11 8.42 3.20 6.97
C LYS A 11 9.41 3.64 5.88
N VAL A 12 9.10 3.32 4.65
CA VAL A 12 9.90 3.67 3.47
C VAL A 12 9.13 4.65 2.58
N ASP A 13 9.87 5.36 1.74
CA ASP A 13 9.25 6.17 0.70
C ASP A 13 8.65 5.29 -0.41
N ARG A 14 7.69 5.85 -1.17
CA ARG A 14 7.11 5.18 -2.35
C ARG A 14 8.14 4.91 -3.45
N ASN A 15 9.17 5.76 -3.50
CA ASN A 15 10.30 5.62 -4.41
C ASN A 15 11.45 4.77 -3.83
N ALA A 16 11.22 4.06 -2.71
CA ALA A 16 12.24 3.22 -2.11
C ALA A 16 12.71 2.11 -3.07
N SER A 17 14.02 1.91 -3.10
CA SER A 17 14.64 0.81 -3.84
C SER A 17 14.50 -0.50 -3.08
N ASP A 18 14.71 -1.64 -3.74
CA ASP A 18 14.72 -2.96 -3.08
C ASP A 18 15.70 -3.00 -1.89
N ASP A 19 16.85 -2.35 -2.04
CA ASP A 19 17.86 -2.27 -0.98
C ASP A 19 17.34 -1.53 0.26
N ASP A 20 16.54 -0.47 0.07
CA ASP A 20 15.89 0.27 1.17
C ASP A 20 14.78 -0.54 1.83
N LEU A 21 13.98 -1.27 1.05
CA LEU A 21 12.96 -2.19 1.54
C LEU A 21 13.58 -3.27 2.42
N LYS A 22 14.68 -3.87 1.96
CA LYS A 22 15.42 -4.91 2.68
C LYS A 22 16.05 -4.36 3.97
N LYS A 23 16.65 -3.18 3.91
CA LYS A 23 17.20 -2.49 5.10
C LYS A 23 16.11 -2.18 6.14
N ALA A 24 14.97 -1.68 5.69
CA ALA A 24 13.84 -1.34 6.55
C ALA A 24 13.23 -2.59 7.21
N TYR A 25 12.96 -3.63 6.41
CA TYR A 25 12.47 -4.91 6.91
C TYR A 25 13.40 -5.50 7.97
N ARG A 26 14.71 -5.52 7.73
CA ARG A 26 15.70 -6.07 8.68
C ARG A 26 15.70 -5.31 10.01
N LYS A 27 15.59 -3.97 9.97
CA LYS A 27 15.48 -3.13 11.17
C LYS A 27 14.19 -3.41 11.95
N LEU A 28 13.06 -3.54 11.26
CA LEU A 28 11.76 -3.79 11.87
C LEU A 28 11.65 -5.21 12.43
N ALA A 29 12.18 -6.21 11.73
CA ALA A 29 12.24 -7.59 12.18
C ALA A 29 13.02 -7.72 13.50
N MET A 30 14.16 -7.03 13.62
CA MET A 30 14.90 -6.96 14.88
C MET A 30 14.12 -6.22 15.96
N LYS A 31 13.44 -5.11 15.61
CA LYS A 31 12.65 -4.33 16.57
C LYS A 31 11.47 -5.10 17.14
N TRP A 32 10.79 -5.89 16.30
CA TRP A 32 9.61 -6.69 16.66
C TRP A 32 9.94 -8.17 16.91
N HIS A 33 11.21 -8.53 17.10
CA HIS A 33 11.58 -9.90 17.41
C HIS A 33 10.97 -10.33 18.76
N PRO A 34 10.42 -11.56 18.89
CA PRO A 34 9.80 -12.03 20.13
C PRO A 34 10.77 -12.07 21.31
N ASP A 35 12.06 -12.23 21.05
CA ASP A 35 13.14 -12.17 22.04
C ASP A 35 13.28 -10.79 22.69
N LYS A 36 13.14 -9.71 21.90
CA LYS A 36 13.22 -8.32 22.40
C LYS A 36 11.89 -7.80 22.93
N ASN A 37 10.78 -8.49 22.64
CA ASN A 37 9.43 -8.09 23.06
C ASN A 37 8.73 -9.20 23.86
N PRO A 38 9.28 -9.60 25.03
CA PRO A 38 8.71 -10.69 25.83
C PRO A 38 7.29 -10.39 26.33
N ASN A 39 6.96 -9.12 26.56
CA ASN A 39 5.67 -8.67 27.09
C ASN A 39 4.64 -8.34 25.99
N ASN A 40 5.10 -8.02 24.78
CA ASN A 40 4.25 -7.52 23.69
C ASN A 40 4.24 -8.49 22.50
N LYS A 41 4.31 -9.81 22.76
CA LYS A 41 4.42 -10.84 21.72
C LYS A 41 3.32 -10.77 20.66
N LYS A 42 2.06 -10.56 21.06
CA LYS A 42 0.93 -10.45 20.13
C LYS A 42 1.07 -9.26 19.17
N GLU A 43 1.46 -8.11 19.70
CA GLU A 43 1.61 -6.89 18.91
C GLU A 43 2.84 -6.97 18.00
N ALA A 44 3.92 -7.54 18.54
CA ALA A 44 5.14 -7.82 17.79
C ALA A 44 4.91 -8.80 16.64
N GLU A 45 4.14 -9.87 16.86
CA GLU A 45 3.75 -10.82 15.83
C GLU A 45 2.86 -10.18 14.76
N ALA A 46 1.86 -9.38 15.16
CA ALA A 46 1.02 -8.65 14.22
C ALA A 46 1.85 -7.71 13.34
N LYS A 47 2.74 -6.91 13.95
CA LYS A 47 3.65 -6.02 13.22
C LYS A 47 4.65 -6.78 12.37
N PHE A 48 5.19 -7.89 12.85
CA PHE A 48 6.11 -8.73 12.08
C PHE A 48 5.43 -9.28 10.83
N LYS A 49 4.21 -9.78 10.95
CA LYS A 49 3.41 -10.29 9.83
C LYS A 49 3.12 -9.18 8.81
N GLN A 50 2.67 -8.01 9.26
CA GLN A 50 2.44 -6.85 8.39
C GLN A 50 3.71 -6.42 7.63
N ASN A 51 4.87 -6.39 8.31
CA ASN A 51 6.15 -6.04 7.70
C ASN A 51 6.62 -7.08 6.68
N SER A 52 6.40 -8.36 6.96
CA SER A 52 6.74 -9.45 6.05
C SER A 52 5.90 -9.42 4.78
N GLU A 53 4.59 -9.21 4.92
CA GLU A 53 3.66 -9.09 3.81
C GLU A 53 3.98 -7.86 2.94
N ALA A 54 4.22 -6.71 3.58
CA ALA A 54 4.64 -5.50 2.90
C ALA A 54 5.93 -5.69 2.09
N TYR A 55 6.94 -6.35 2.67
CA TYR A 55 8.20 -6.61 2.01
C TYR A 55 8.00 -7.55 0.82
N GLU A 56 7.26 -8.65 0.98
CA GLU A 56 7.04 -9.63 -0.07
C GLU A 56 6.32 -9.03 -1.30
N VAL A 57 5.38 -8.11 -1.08
CA VAL A 57 4.67 -7.41 -2.15
C VAL A 57 5.56 -6.37 -2.82
N LEU A 58 6.31 -5.58 -2.03
CA LEU A 58 7.09 -4.46 -2.57
C LEU A 58 8.45 -4.86 -3.14
N SER A 59 9.05 -5.97 -2.68
CA SER A 59 10.34 -6.47 -3.20
C SER A 59 10.23 -7.08 -4.59
N ASP A 60 9.06 -7.65 -4.92
CA ASP A 60 8.83 -8.26 -6.22
C ASP A 60 8.20 -7.22 -7.16
N PHE A 61 8.87 -6.95 -8.29
CA PHE A 61 8.41 -5.98 -9.28
C PHE A 61 7.00 -6.30 -9.81
N GLN A 62 6.68 -7.58 -10.03
CA GLN A 62 5.36 -7.97 -10.51
C GLN A 62 4.30 -7.76 -9.42
N LYS A 63 4.56 -8.19 -8.18
CA LYS A 63 3.62 -7.98 -7.07
C LYS A 63 3.43 -6.51 -6.74
N LYS A 64 4.49 -5.70 -6.82
CA LYS A 64 4.45 -4.25 -6.63
C LYS A 64 3.58 -3.58 -7.70
N ALA A 65 3.77 -3.94 -8.97
CA ALA A 65 2.96 -3.41 -10.08
C ALA A 65 1.47 -3.76 -9.89
N VAL A 66 1.19 -5.00 -9.51
CA VAL A 66 -0.17 -5.46 -9.17
C VAL A 66 -0.72 -4.64 -7.99
N TYR A 67 0.01 -4.54 -6.89
CA TYR A 67 -0.43 -3.78 -5.72
C TYR A 67 -0.70 -2.30 -6.03
N ASP A 68 0.18 -1.65 -6.78
CA ASP A 68 0.00 -0.27 -7.19
C ASP A 68 -1.27 -0.12 -8.06
N GLN A 69 -1.51 -1.05 -9.00
CA GLN A 69 -2.73 -1.07 -9.83
C GLN A 69 -4.00 -1.32 -9.00
N TYR A 70 -4.01 -2.32 -8.12
CA TYR A 70 -5.14 -2.63 -7.24
C TYR A 70 -5.42 -1.52 -6.23
N ARG A 71 -4.38 -0.80 -5.78
CA ARG A 71 -4.53 0.37 -4.91
C ARG A 71 -5.22 1.52 -5.64
N GLU A 72 -4.86 1.76 -6.91
CA GLU A 72 -5.53 2.75 -7.75
C GLU A 72 -6.98 2.34 -8.06
N GLU A 73 -7.23 1.07 -8.37
CA GLU A 73 -8.59 0.55 -8.61
C GLU A 73 -9.46 0.59 -7.34
N GLY A 74 -8.90 0.27 -6.18
CA GLY A 74 -9.59 0.38 -4.89
C GLY A 74 -9.92 1.82 -4.48
N LEU A 75 -9.15 2.79 -4.98
CA LEU A 75 -9.43 4.23 -4.83
C LEU A 75 -10.43 4.73 -5.89
N LYS A 76 -10.36 4.23 -7.14
CA LYS A 76 -11.31 4.53 -8.22
C LYS A 76 -12.70 3.92 -7.98
N GLY A 77 -12.79 2.79 -7.30
CA GLY A 77 -14.05 2.14 -6.91
C GLY A 77 -14.88 2.90 -5.86
N GLN A 78 -14.36 4.00 -5.30
CA GLN A 78 -15.07 4.87 -4.35
C GLN A 78 -15.22 6.32 -4.83
N MET A 79 -14.82 6.64 -6.07
CA MET A 79 -15.24 7.89 -6.68
C MET A 79 -16.62 7.67 -7.30
N PRO A 80 -17.68 8.39 -6.87
CA PRO A 80 -18.90 8.44 -7.67
C PRO A 80 -18.50 8.92 -9.08
N PRO A 81 -19.22 8.53 -10.15
CA PRO A 81 -18.96 9.08 -11.47
C PRO A 81 -18.97 10.60 -11.34
N LEU A 82 -17.78 11.19 -11.37
CA LEU A 82 -17.59 12.62 -11.30
C LEU A 82 -18.23 13.10 -12.60
N GLY A 83 -19.38 13.74 -12.46
CA GLY A 83 -20.09 14.32 -13.58
C GLY A 83 -19.09 15.10 -14.41
N ALA A 84 -18.84 14.61 -15.63
CA ALA A 84 -18.13 15.32 -16.67
C ALA A 84 -19.02 16.47 -17.14
N GLY A 85 -19.16 17.48 -16.28
CA GLY A 85 -19.78 18.75 -16.56
C GLY A 85 -18.79 19.65 -17.29
N GLY A 86 -18.72 19.49 -18.61
CA GLY A 86 -18.35 20.51 -19.60
C GLY A 86 -16.86 20.72 -19.91
N PRO A 87 -16.52 21.46 -20.98
CA PRO A 87 -17.40 22.17 -21.94
C PRO A 87 -17.09 21.81 -23.41
N GLY A 88 -18.11 21.42 -24.19
CA GLY A 88 -17.97 21.28 -25.64
C GLY A 88 -18.77 20.12 -26.22
N GLY A 89 -19.97 20.41 -26.72
CA GLY A 89 -20.82 19.44 -27.40
C GLY A 89 -22.09 20.11 -27.87
N ALA A 90 -22.04 20.63 -29.09
CA ALA A 90 -23.10 21.37 -29.74
C ALA A 90 -24.36 20.54 -29.98
N ALA A 91 -25.52 21.23 -29.90
CA ALA A 91 -26.82 20.90 -30.49
C ALA A 91 -27.41 19.54 -30.01
N TYR A 92 -28.71 19.34 -29.86
CA TYR A 92 -29.71 19.25 -30.92
C TYR A 92 -31.11 19.17 -30.26
N PHE A 93 -31.98 20.09 -30.68
CA PHE A 93 -33.44 20.01 -30.86
C PHE A 93 -34.46 19.91 -29.69
N LEU A 94 -35.46 20.81 -29.84
CA LEU A 94 -36.88 20.79 -29.43
C LEU A 94 -37.51 19.38 -29.41
N THR A 95 -38.59 19.08 -28.70
CA THR A 95 -39.83 19.80 -28.37
C THR A 95 -40.48 19.18 -27.15
#